data_AF-A0A945W1T9-F1
#
_entry.id   AF-A0A945W1T9-F1
#
_cell.length_a   1.000
_cell.length_b   1.000
_cell.length_c   1.000
_cell.angle_alpha   90.00
_cell.angle_beta   90.00
_cell.angle_gamma   90.00
#
_symmetry.space_group_name_H-M   'P 1'
#
loop_
_entity.id
_entity.type
_entity.pdbx_description
1 polymer ?
#
loop_
_entity_poly.entity_id
_entity_poly.type
_entity_poly.pdbx_seq_one_letter_code
_entity_poly.pdbx_strand_id
1 'polypeptide(L)'
;MSLPFFLSAQEPVFANRHAVFNNPDYYLSLDTFLSFPLMIWWRNLWVISEFYKGYLSVTFLLLTLVFLADTVNQKNRAGWILIFWATFPLLAILLLANGFYSRYFLMAIPPVILMGARGFICLLEFIIEKFHLFCQGRKPSKTPELLIGSSLFILVLLSNLIFSSKLIMSPEKSPLPELDRLLYLEGMSSGYGLKMAARFLVEESKESPLIL
;
A
#
# COMPACT_ATOMS: atom_id res chain seq x y z
N MET A 1 -18.93 -39.62 -12.11
CA MET A 1 -19.83 -38.75 -11.34
C MET A 1 -19.02 -38.14 -10.20
N SER A 2 -18.57 -36.90 -10.33
CA SER A 2 -17.96 -36.14 -9.24
C SER A 2 -19.08 -35.68 -8.30
N LEU A 3 -18.95 -35.96 -7.00
CA LEU A 3 -19.87 -35.41 -6.01
C LEU A 3 -19.77 -33.87 -6.05
N PRO A 4 -20.91 -33.15 -6.00
CA PRO A 4 -20.92 -31.70 -5.87
C PRO A 4 -20.01 -31.25 -4.72
N PHE A 5 -19.18 -30.24 -4.96
CA PHE A 5 -18.26 -29.66 -3.97
C PHE A 5 -18.96 -29.19 -2.67
N PHE A 6 -20.26 -28.93 -2.72
CA PHE A 6 -21.08 -28.59 -1.55
C PHE A 6 -21.46 -29.80 -0.67
N LEU A 7 -21.27 -31.02 -1.18
CA LEU A 7 -21.56 -32.27 -0.48
C LEU A 7 -20.31 -32.98 0.01
N SER A 8 -19.10 -32.54 -0.36
CA SER A 8 -17.95 -32.85 0.47
C SER A 8 -18.13 -32.06 1.76
N ALA A 9 -18.32 -32.78 2.87
CA ALA A 9 -18.22 -32.20 4.18
C ALA A 9 -16.81 -31.63 4.30
N GLN A 10 -16.63 -30.36 3.92
CA GLN A 10 -15.48 -29.62 4.37
C GLN A 10 -15.64 -29.61 5.87
N GLU A 11 -14.81 -30.38 6.57
CA GLU A 11 -14.68 -30.20 8.01
C GLU A 11 -14.54 -28.70 8.19
N PRO A 12 -15.49 -28.06 8.89
CA PRO A 12 -15.49 -26.62 8.98
C PRO A 12 -14.12 -26.29 9.57
N VAL A 13 -13.32 -25.51 8.82
CA VAL A 13 -11.96 -25.07 9.18
C VAL A 13 -12.06 -24.15 10.41
N PHE A 14 -12.32 -24.78 11.54
CA PHE A 14 -12.56 -24.21 12.86
C PHE A 14 -11.82 -25.02 13.93
N ALA A 15 -11.15 -26.13 13.56
CA ALA A 15 -10.48 -27.05 14.47
C ALA A 15 -9.34 -26.41 15.31
N ASN A 16 -8.98 -25.14 15.09
CA ASN A 16 -7.96 -24.41 15.85
C ASN A 16 -8.29 -22.92 16.04
N ARG A 17 -9.57 -22.54 16.17
CA ARG A 17 -9.90 -21.12 16.46
C ARG A 17 -9.70 -20.79 17.93
N HIS A 18 -8.84 -19.83 18.19
CA HIS A 18 -8.74 -19.22 19.50
C HIS A 18 -9.89 -18.21 19.67
N ALA A 19 -10.45 -18.06 20.88
CA ALA A 19 -11.57 -17.14 21.13
C ALA A 19 -11.23 -15.67 20.81
N VAL A 20 -9.94 -15.34 20.77
CA VAL A 20 -9.41 -13.99 20.57
C VAL A 20 -8.74 -13.82 19.20
N PHE A 21 -8.10 -14.88 18.69
CA PHE A 21 -7.31 -14.85 17.46
C PHE A 21 -7.92 -15.77 16.41
N ASN A 22 -8.36 -15.18 15.31
CA ASN A 22 -9.03 -15.91 14.22
C ASN A 22 -8.04 -16.85 13.47
N ASN A 23 -6.72 -16.62 13.61
CA ASN A 23 -5.63 -17.48 13.12
C ASN A 23 -4.34 -17.17 13.92
N PRO A 24 -3.96 -17.99 14.91
CA PRO A 24 -2.80 -17.72 15.77
C PRO A 24 -1.47 -17.75 15.01
N ASP A 25 -1.38 -18.50 13.91
CA ASP A 25 -0.13 -18.68 13.14
C ASP A 25 0.40 -17.40 12.47
N TYR A 26 -0.45 -16.37 12.33
CA TYR A 26 -0.02 -15.05 11.83
C TYR A 26 0.72 -14.22 12.87
N TYR A 27 0.73 -14.63 14.13
CA TYR A 27 1.38 -13.91 15.21
C TYR A 27 2.61 -14.68 15.68
N LEU A 28 3.64 -13.94 16.07
CA LEU A 28 4.78 -14.55 16.74
C LEU A 28 4.36 -15.05 18.12
N SER A 29 4.83 -16.23 18.50
CA SER A 29 4.72 -16.70 19.88
C SER A 29 5.52 -15.77 20.80
N LEU A 30 5.15 -15.72 22.08
CA LEU A 30 5.84 -14.89 23.06
C LEU A 30 7.33 -15.28 23.16
N ASP A 31 7.63 -16.58 23.12
CA ASP A 31 9.01 -17.09 23.15
C ASP A 31 9.82 -16.60 21.95
N THR A 32 9.26 -16.69 20.75
CA THR A 32 9.93 -16.19 19.53
C THR A 32 10.10 -14.67 19.58
N PHE A 33 9.10 -13.93 20.08
CA PHE A 33 9.20 -12.47 20.22
C PHE A 33 10.33 -12.06 21.18
N LEU A 34 10.42 -12.70 22.35
CA LEU A 34 11.44 -12.43 23.36
C LEU A 34 12.85 -12.87 22.92
N SER A 35 12.96 -13.79 21.95
CA SER A 35 14.24 -14.15 21.32
C SER A 35 14.77 -13.12 20.32
N PHE A 36 14.10 -11.97 20.15
CA PHE A 36 14.48 -10.90 19.22
C PHE A 36 14.66 -11.40 17.78
N PRO A 37 13.57 -11.76 17.07
CA PRO A 37 13.64 -12.38 15.76
C PRO A 37 13.91 -11.34 14.66
N LEU A 38 15.10 -10.74 14.67
CA LEU A 38 15.50 -9.62 13.81
C LEU A 38 15.26 -9.89 12.32
N MET A 39 15.47 -11.12 11.86
CA MET A 39 15.24 -11.51 10.48
C MET A 39 13.75 -11.40 10.08
N ILE A 40 12.83 -11.71 11.00
CA ILE A 40 11.39 -11.60 10.77
C ILE A 40 11.02 -10.12 10.68
N TRP A 41 11.50 -9.29 11.61
CA TRP A 41 11.23 -7.86 11.59
C TRP A 41 11.81 -7.17 10.35
N TRP A 42 13.02 -7.55 9.93
CA TRP A 42 13.62 -7.03 8.70
C TRP A 42 12.79 -7.39 7.46
N ARG A 43 12.38 -8.66 7.34
CA ARG A 43 11.47 -9.10 6.27
C ARG A 43 10.17 -8.32 6.31
N ASN A 44 9.56 -8.14 7.49
CA ASN A 44 8.34 -7.38 7.66
C ASN A 44 8.52 -5.93 7.22
N LEU A 45 9.61 -5.28 7.60
CA LEU A 45 9.94 -3.91 7.19
C LEU A 45 10.09 -3.80 5.67
N TRP A 46 10.77 -4.76 5.05
CA TRP A 46 10.93 -4.82 3.60
C TRP A 46 9.57 -4.88 2.90
N VAL A 47 8.71 -5.82 3.31
CA VAL A 47 7.36 -6.00 2.74
C VAL A 47 6.50 -4.75 2.97
N ILE A 48 6.54 -4.13 4.14
CA ILE A 48 5.88 -2.84 4.40
C ILE A 48 6.37 -1.79 3.40
N SER A 49 7.68 -1.72 3.16
CA SER A 49 8.25 -0.75 2.22
C SER A 49 7.78 -0.98 0.78
N GLU A 50 7.64 -2.23 0.35
CA GLU A 50 7.10 -2.58 -0.98
C GLU A 50 5.64 -2.17 -1.10
N PHE A 51 4.84 -2.41 -0.07
CA PHE A 51 3.45 -1.96 -0.03
C PHE A 51 3.31 -0.46 -0.14
N TYR A 52 4.10 0.28 0.64
CA TYR A 52 4.09 1.73 0.60
C TYR A 52 4.55 2.25 -0.76
N LYS A 53 5.61 1.70 -1.37
CA LYS A 53 6.07 2.12 -2.71
C LYS A 53 5.08 1.77 -3.82
N GLY A 54 4.41 0.62 -3.72
CA GLY A 54 3.45 0.14 -4.71
C GLY A 54 2.14 0.92 -4.67
N TYR A 55 1.63 1.19 -3.48
CA TYR A 55 0.33 1.87 -3.29
C TYR A 55 0.42 3.39 -3.13
N LEU A 56 1.49 3.89 -2.52
CA LEU A 56 1.76 5.32 -2.42
C LEU A 56 2.90 5.64 -3.39
N SER A 57 2.61 6.48 -4.39
CA SER A 57 3.64 6.86 -5.36
C SER A 57 4.88 7.42 -4.65
N VAL A 58 6.07 7.23 -5.24
CA VAL A 58 7.33 7.75 -4.66
C VAL A 58 7.23 9.25 -4.38
N THR A 59 6.56 10.00 -5.25
CA THR A 59 6.26 11.44 -5.05
C THR A 59 5.49 11.67 -3.75
N PHE A 60 4.47 10.86 -3.46
CA PHE A 60 3.70 10.96 -2.24
C PHE A 60 4.54 10.64 -0.98
N LEU A 61 5.43 9.65 -1.07
CA LEU A 61 6.35 9.32 0.01
C LEU A 61 7.32 10.49 0.31
N LEU A 62 7.83 11.16 -0.74
CA LEU A 62 8.66 12.36 -0.57
C LEU A 62 7.91 13.50 0.14
N LEU A 63 6.64 13.72 -0.19
CA LEU A 63 5.80 14.71 0.51
C LEU A 63 5.60 14.35 1.98
N THR A 64 5.45 13.07 2.28
CA THR A 64 5.38 12.57 3.67
C THR A 64 6.68 12.87 4.43
N LEU A 65 7.85 12.74 3.79
CA LEU A 65 9.14 13.12 4.38
C LEU A 65 9.25 14.64 4.61
N VAL A 66 8.74 15.47 3.70
CA VAL A 66 8.68 16.93 3.91
C VAL A 66 7.88 17.27 5.17
N PHE A 67 6.73 16.62 5.37
CA PHE A 67 5.93 16.79 6.58
C PHE A 67 6.67 16.36 7.85
N LEU A 68 7.43 15.25 7.81
CA LEU A 68 8.24 14.81 8.95
C LEU A 68 9.29 15.86 9.32
N ALA A 69 10.02 16.36 8.32
CA ALA A 69 11.02 17.41 8.52
C ALA A 69 10.39 18.69 9.11
N ASP A 70 9.24 19.11 8.56
CA ASP A 70 8.48 20.25 9.06
C ASP A 70 8.06 20.08 10.52
N THR A 71 7.50 18.91 10.87
CA THR A 71 7.04 18.60 12.23
C THR A 71 8.18 18.63 13.25
N VAL A 72 9.35 18.08 12.87
CA VAL A 72 10.55 18.10 13.72
C VAL A 72 11.05 19.53 13.93
N ASN A 73 11.13 20.32 12.86
CA ASN A 73 11.63 21.70 12.92
C ASN A 73 10.70 22.62 13.73
N GLN A 74 9.39 22.53 13.50
CA GLN A 74 8.40 23.37 14.16
C GLN A 74 8.01 22.87 15.57
N LYS A 75 8.44 21.66 15.96
CA LYS A 75 8.02 20.98 17.20
C LYS A 75 6.49 20.92 17.36
N ASN A 76 5.78 20.73 16.25
CA ASN A 76 4.32 20.75 16.22
C ASN A 76 3.75 19.49 16.89
N ARG A 77 3.09 19.65 18.05
CA ARG A 77 2.48 18.55 18.81
C ARG A 77 1.43 17.78 18.01
N ALA A 78 0.61 18.48 17.23
CA ALA A 78 -0.39 17.84 16.37
C ALA A 78 0.28 16.96 15.30
N GLY A 79 1.42 17.41 14.77
CA GLY A 79 2.21 16.63 13.82
C GLY A 79 2.74 15.33 14.44
N TRP A 80 3.26 15.38 15.67
CA TRP A 80 3.71 14.19 16.39
C TRP A 80 2.58 13.19 16.67
N ILE A 81 1.39 13.66 17.02
CA ILE A 81 0.21 12.79 17.19
C ILE A 81 -0.13 12.08 15.87
N LEU A 82 -0.07 12.81 14.74
CA LEU A 82 -0.33 12.23 13.43
C LEU A 82 0.74 11.20 13.02
N ILE A 83 2.01 11.47 13.30
CA ILE A 83 3.12 10.52 13.10
C ILE A 83 2.88 9.26 13.93
N PHE A 84 2.55 9.42 15.22
CA PHE A 84 2.27 8.29 16.10
C PHE A 84 1.10 7.46 15.56
N TRP A 85 0.02 8.11 15.13
CA TRP A 85 -1.14 7.42 14.57
C TRP A 85 -0.81 6.66 13.28
N ALA A 86 -0.01 7.25 12.38
CA ALA A 86 0.45 6.59 11.16
C ALA A 86 1.38 5.39 11.44
N THR A 87 2.26 5.52 12.44
CA THR A 87 3.33 4.55 12.69
C THR A 87 2.95 3.44 13.66
N PHE A 88 2.08 3.70 14.64
CA PHE A 88 1.73 2.73 15.67
C PHE A 88 1.14 1.41 15.13
N PRO A 89 0.14 1.43 14.22
CA PRO A 89 -0.36 0.20 13.61
C PRO A 89 0.72 -0.56 12.82
N LEU A 90 1.60 0.17 12.13
CA LEU A 90 2.70 -0.42 11.38
C LEU A 90 3.74 -1.07 12.28
N LEU A 91 4.06 -0.43 13.41
CA LEU A 91 4.96 -0.98 14.41
C LEU A 91 4.39 -2.25 15.03
N ALA A 92 3.08 -2.29 15.30
CA ALA A 92 2.43 -3.51 15.77
C ALA A 92 2.54 -4.66 14.75
N ILE A 93 2.28 -4.38 13.46
CA ILE A 93 2.44 -5.38 12.39
C ILE A 93 3.90 -5.81 12.26
N LEU A 94 4.83 -4.85 12.23
CA LEU A 94 6.26 -5.09 12.11
C LEU A 94 6.77 -6.05 13.19
N LEU A 95 6.37 -5.80 14.44
CA LEU A 95 6.88 -6.49 15.61
C LEU A 95 6.19 -7.82 15.91
N LEU A 96 4.89 -7.92 15.65
CA LEU A 96 4.06 -9.06 16.09
C LEU A 96 3.71 -10.03 14.97
N ALA A 97 3.72 -9.60 13.71
CA ALA A 97 3.26 -10.46 12.62
C ALA A 97 4.34 -11.45 12.16
N ASN A 98 3.97 -12.72 12.07
CA ASN A 98 4.72 -13.76 11.38
C ASN A 98 4.40 -13.77 9.86
N GLY A 99 3.30 -13.16 9.45
CA GLY A 99 2.91 -12.90 8.08
C GLY A 99 1.73 -11.93 8.06
N PHE A 100 1.58 -11.14 6.99
CA PHE A 100 0.49 -10.18 6.91
C PHE A 100 0.10 -9.87 5.47
N TYR A 101 -1.05 -9.20 5.34
CA TYR A 101 -1.64 -8.81 4.07
C TYR A 101 -1.76 -7.29 3.95
N SER A 102 -1.85 -6.79 2.73
CA SER A 102 -1.97 -5.35 2.46
C SER A 102 -3.12 -4.66 3.20
N ARG A 103 -4.24 -5.36 3.37
CA ARG A 103 -5.44 -4.84 4.06
C ARG A 103 -5.17 -4.39 5.50
N TYR A 104 -4.11 -4.87 6.15
CA TYR A 104 -3.76 -4.43 7.51
C TYR A 104 -3.19 -3.01 7.54
N PHE A 105 -2.73 -2.48 6.40
CA PHE A 105 -2.25 -1.10 6.28
C PHE A 105 -3.37 -0.07 6.19
N LEU A 106 -4.62 -0.48 5.93
CA LEU A 106 -5.74 0.45 5.74
C LEU A 106 -5.94 1.41 6.91
N MET A 107 -5.56 1.01 8.13
CA MET A 107 -5.63 1.89 9.31
C MET A 107 -4.56 2.99 9.32
N ALA A 108 -3.40 2.74 8.69
CA ALA A 108 -2.30 3.71 8.61
C ALA A 108 -2.40 4.60 7.36
N ILE A 109 -3.19 4.21 6.34
CA ILE A 109 -3.33 4.99 5.10
C ILE A 109 -3.93 6.39 5.34
N PRO A 110 -5.07 6.58 6.04
CA PRO A 110 -5.63 7.91 6.25
C PRO A 110 -4.67 8.92 6.90
N PRO A 111 -3.99 8.61 8.03
CA PRO A 111 -3.06 9.57 8.61
C PRO A 111 -1.86 9.84 7.69
N VAL A 112 -1.35 8.84 6.97
CA VAL A 112 -0.27 9.04 5.98
C VAL A 112 -0.73 9.96 4.84
N ILE A 113 -1.99 9.85 4.39
CA ILE A 113 -2.55 10.76 3.39
C ILE A 113 -2.55 12.21 3.90
N LEU A 114 -2.97 12.42 5.15
CA LEU A 114 -2.95 13.74 5.78
C LEU A 114 -1.53 14.31 5.92
N MET A 115 -0.55 13.46 6.26
CA MET A 115 0.86 13.84 6.32
C MET A 115 1.35 14.31 4.95
N GLY A 116 1.12 13.53 3.89
CA GLY A 116 1.52 13.92 2.54
C GLY A 116 0.80 15.18 2.03
N ALA A 117 -0.47 15.38 2.38
CA ALA A 117 -1.20 16.61 2.06
C ALA A 117 -0.61 17.84 2.75
N ARG A 118 -0.27 17.76 4.04
CA ARG A 118 0.42 18.86 4.73
C ARG A 118 1.82 19.08 4.17
N GLY A 119 2.56 18.00 3.88
CA GLY A 119 3.88 18.08 3.24
C GLY A 119 3.85 18.77 1.88
N PHE A 120 2.78 18.56 1.10
CA PHE A 120 2.53 19.30 -0.14
C PHE A 120 2.39 20.80 0.11
N ILE A 121 1.60 21.20 1.12
CA ILE A 121 1.43 22.60 1.49
C ILE A 121 2.77 23.22 1.93
N CYS A 122 3.53 22.52 2.79
CA CYS A 122 4.85 22.99 3.24
C CYS A 122 5.83 23.17 2.06
N LEU A 123 5.85 22.21 1.13
CA LEU A 123 6.70 22.31 -0.07
C LEU A 123 6.30 23.49 -0.95
N LEU A 124 5.00 23.71 -1.13
CA LEU A 124 4.47 24.82 -1.90
C LEU A 124 4.83 26.17 -1.26
N GLU A 125 4.61 26.31 0.05
CA GLU A 125 4.99 27.50 0.84
C GLU A 125 6.49 27.79 0.67
N PHE A 126 7.34 26.77 0.80
CA PHE A 126 8.78 26.90 0.61
C PHE A 126 9.17 27.37 -0.80
N ILE A 127 8.59 26.77 -1.86
CA ILE A 127 8.88 27.15 -3.24
C ILE A 127 8.43 28.59 -3.52
N ILE A 128 7.23 28.97 -3.04
CA ILE A 128 6.68 30.32 -3.20
C ILE A 128 7.58 31.33 -2.49
N GLU A 129 8.03 31.05 -1.26
CA GLU A 129 8.94 31.93 -0.53
C GLU A 129 10.25 32.14 -1.28
N LYS A 130 10.88 31.06 -1.77
CA LYS A 130 12.11 31.15 -2.57
C LYS A 130 11.90 31.91 -3.88
N PHE A 131 10.75 31.75 -4.52
CA PHE A 131 10.39 32.48 -5.73
C PHE A 131 10.21 33.97 -5.47
N HIS A 132 9.55 34.35 -4.36
CA HIS A 132 9.39 35.75 -3.95
C HIS A 132 10.74 36.40 -3.63
N LEU A 133 11.64 35.68 -2.94
CA LEU A 133 13.00 36.16 -2.71
C LEU A 133 13.76 36.42 -4.01
N PHE A 134 13.57 35.58 -5.03
CA PHE A 134 14.18 35.74 -6.35
C PHE A 134 13.59 36.93 -7.14
N CYS A 135 12.31 37.23 -6.94
CA CYS A 135 11.59 38.31 -7.62
C CYS A 135 11.60 39.65 -6.86
N GLN A 136 12.44 39.80 -5.82
CA GLN A 136 12.57 41.05 -5.06
C GLN A 136 12.73 42.25 -6.00
N GLY A 137 11.78 43.19 -5.94
CA GLY A 137 11.71 44.39 -6.79
C GLY A 137 10.56 44.41 -7.81
N ARG A 138 9.85 43.30 -8.01
CA ARG A 138 8.62 43.25 -8.83
C ARG A 138 7.37 43.25 -7.95
N LYS A 139 6.30 43.91 -8.41
CA LYS A 139 5.02 43.97 -7.69
C LYS A 139 4.47 42.55 -7.52
N PRO A 140 4.06 42.11 -6.31
CA PRO A 140 3.60 40.75 -6.09
C PRO A 140 2.33 40.49 -6.92
N SER A 141 2.44 39.57 -7.87
CA SER A 141 1.28 39.02 -8.59
C SER A 141 0.94 37.67 -7.96
N LYS A 142 -0.36 37.36 -7.84
CA LYS A 142 -0.84 36.04 -7.37
C LYS A 142 -0.80 34.96 -8.47
N THR A 143 -0.61 35.34 -9.73
CA THR A 143 -0.56 34.41 -10.86
C THR A 143 0.52 33.31 -10.76
N PRO A 144 1.78 33.58 -10.36
CA PRO A 144 2.79 32.53 -10.24
C PRO A 144 2.47 31.49 -9.16
N GLU A 145 1.88 31.89 -8.03
CA GLU A 145 1.54 30.96 -6.93
C GLU A 145 0.51 29.92 -7.39
N LEU A 146 -0.54 30.37 -8.08
CA LEU A 146 -1.56 29.49 -8.63
C LEU A 146 -0.97 28.51 -9.67
N LEU A 147 -0.09 29.00 -10.55
CA LEU A 147 0.54 28.17 -11.57
C LEU A 147 1.48 27.11 -10.97
N ILE A 148 2.31 27.49 -9.99
CA ILE A 148 3.22 26.57 -9.30
C ILE A 148 2.41 25.52 -8.53
N GLY A 149 1.42 25.95 -7.75
CA GLY A 149 0.55 25.06 -6.98
C GLY A 149 -0.21 24.08 -7.88
N SER A 150 -0.80 24.58 -8.97
CA SER A 150 -1.53 23.74 -9.93
C SER A 150 -0.60 22.73 -10.62
N SER A 151 0.61 23.15 -11.01
CA SER A 151 1.59 22.28 -11.68
C SER A 151 2.05 21.14 -10.76
N LEU A 152 2.37 21.44 -9.50
CA LEU A 152 2.75 20.44 -8.51
C LEU A 152 1.59 19.49 -8.20
N PHE A 153 0.36 20.03 -8.09
CA PHE A 153 -0.83 19.22 -7.87
C PHE A 153 -1.07 18.25 -9.04
N ILE A 154 -0.97 18.72 -10.28
CA ILE A 154 -1.09 17.90 -11.48
C ILE A 154 -0.03 16.80 -11.51
N LEU A 155 1.22 17.10 -11.14
CA LEU A 155 2.31 16.10 -11.07
C LEU A 155 1.96 14.95 -10.10
N VAL A 156 1.51 15.30 -8.89
CA VAL A 156 1.10 14.31 -7.87
C VAL A 156 -0.10 13.51 -8.36
N LEU A 157 -1.11 14.17 -8.92
CA LEU A 157 -2.34 13.54 -9.40
C LEU A 157 -2.05 12.58 -10.57
N LEU A 158 -1.24 12.99 -11.53
CA LEU A 158 -0.92 12.20 -12.72
C LEU A 158 -0.26 10.87 -12.36
N SER A 159 0.65 10.86 -11.39
CA SER A 159 1.31 9.63 -10.93
C SER A 159 0.30 8.61 -10.39
N ASN A 160 -0.70 9.07 -9.63
CA ASN A 160 -1.73 8.22 -9.05
C ASN A 160 -2.79 7.80 -10.09
N LEU A 161 -3.13 8.68 -11.03
CA LEU A 161 -4.05 8.35 -12.13
C LEU A 161 -3.47 7.27 -13.05
N ILE A 162 -2.16 7.30 -13.33
CA ILE A 162 -1.50 6.25 -14.13
C ILE A 162 -1.59 4.90 -13.42
N PHE A 163 -1.34 4.86 -12.10
CA PHE A 163 -1.47 3.63 -11.31
C PHE A 163 -2.91 3.10 -11.34
N SER A 164 -3.90 3.93 -10.99
CA SER A 164 -5.30 3.54 -10.96
C SER A 164 -5.82 3.12 -12.34
N SER A 165 -5.43 3.82 -13.40
CA SER A 165 -5.78 3.47 -14.77
C SER A 165 -5.24 2.10 -15.17
N LYS A 166 -3.96 1.81 -14.87
CA LYS A 166 -3.37 0.49 -15.12
C LYS A 166 -4.10 -0.60 -14.33
N LEU A 167 -4.41 -0.35 -13.05
CA LEU A 167 -5.12 -1.33 -12.22
C LEU A 167 -6.51 -1.67 -12.77
N ILE A 168 -7.23 -0.68 -13.31
CA ILE A 168 -8.58 -0.88 -13.86
C ILE A 168 -8.56 -1.49 -15.27
N MET A 169 -7.71 -0.97 -16.15
CA MET A 169 -7.72 -1.33 -17.58
C MET A 169 -6.86 -2.55 -17.91
N SER A 170 -5.80 -2.79 -17.15
CA SER A 170 -4.81 -3.85 -17.41
C SER A 170 -4.18 -4.31 -16.10
N PRO A 171 -4.96 -4.92 -15.18
CA PRO A 171 -4.49 -5.32 -13.85
C PRO A 171 -3.24 -6.21 -13.92
N GLU A 172 -3.08 -7.01 -14.96
CA GLU A 172 -1.90 -7.86 -15.19
C GLU A 172 -0.60 -7.06 -15.38
N LYS A 173 -0.69 -5.81 -15.86
CA LYS A 173 0.44 -4.87 -16.03
C LYS A 173 0.55 -3.86 -14.89
N SER A 174 -0.34 -3.93 -13.90
CA SER A 174 -0.30 -3.01 -12.78
C SER A 174 0.95 -3.27 -11.92
N PRO A 175 1.62 -2.23 -11.42
CA PRO A 175 2.83 -2.38 -10.60
C PRO A 175 2.43 -2.71 -9.15
N LEU A 176 1.67 -3.79 -8.96
CA LEU A 176 1.28 -4.26 -7.64
C LEU A 176 2.48 -4.86 -6.89
N PRO A 177 2.53 -4.73 -5.56
CA PRO A 177 3.44 -5.53 -4.74
C PRO A 177 3.30 -7.02 -5.06
N GLU A 178 4.42 -7.74 -5.09
CA GLU A 178 4.46 -9.14 -5.53
C GLU A 178 3.49 -10.02 -4.74
N LEU A 179 3.43 -9.83 -3.42
CA LEU A 179 2.51 -10.57 -2.55
C LEU A 179 1.05 -10.37 -2.95
N ASP A 180 0.65 -9.14 -3.28
CA ASP A 180 -0.72 -8.84 -3.67
C ASP A 180 -1.00 -9.26 -5.12
N ARG A 181 -0.01 -9.21 -6.00
CA ARG A 181 -0.10 -9.80 -7.33
C ARG A 181 -0.37 -11.30 -7.25
N LEU A 182 0.38 -12.01 -6.41
CA LEU A 182 0.17 -13.42 -6.16
C LEU A 182 -1.23 -13.68 -5.58
N LEU A 183 -1.68 -12.89 -4.61
CA LEU A 183 -2.97 -13.14 -3.96
C LEU A 183 -4.17 -12.81 -4.85
N TYR A 184 -4.11 -11.71 -5.60
CA TYR A 184 -5.26 -11.16 -6.32
C TYR A 184 -5.26 -11.45 -7.81
N LEU A 185 -4.13 -11.80 -8.43
CA LEU A 185 -4.07 -12.04 -9.88
C LEU A 185 -3.57 -13.44 -10.23
N GLU A 186 -2.45 -13.87 -9.68
CA GLU A 186 -1.73 -15.06 -10.17
C GLU A 186 -2.02 -16.34 -9.39
N GLY A 187 -2.33 -16.21 -8.10
CA GLY A 187 -2.53 -17.33 -7.19
C GLY A 187 -3.79 -18.12 -7.49
N MET A 188 -3.80 -19.38 -7.07
CA MET A 188 -4.92 -20.30 -7.28
C MET A 188 -6.27 -19.75 -6.76
N SER A 189 -6.22 -18.94 -5.70
CA SER A 189 -7.40 -18.31 -5.09
C SER A 189 -7.82 -16.98 -5.74
N SER A 190 -7.07 -16.46 -6.73
CA SER A 190 -7.31 -15.12 -7.28
C SER A 190 -8.60 -14.99 -8.09
N GLY A 191 -9.09 -16.10 -8.64
CA GLY A 191 -10.24 -16.13 -9.55
C GLY A 191 -9.97 -15.54 -10.94
N TYR A 192 -8.94 -14.72 -11.12
CA TYR A 192 -8.55 -14.13 -12.40
C TYR A 192 -8.01 -15.16 -13.39
N GLY A 193 -7.31 -16.19 -12.90
CA GLY A 193 -6.76 -17.26 -13.73
C GLY A 193 -7.81 -18.16 -14.38
N LEU A 194 -9.04 -18.24 -13.83
CA LEU A 194 -10.08 -19.15 -14.32
C LEU A 194 -10.49 -18.85 -15.76
N LYS A 195 -10.66 -17.58 -16.12
CA LYS A 195 -11.05 -17.21 -17.48
C LYS A 195 -9.94 -17.51 -18.50
N MET A 196 -8.68 -17.33 -18.10
CA MET A 196 -7.52 -17.65 -18.93
C MET A 196 -7.36 -19.15 -19.09
N ALA A 197 -7.45 -19.91 -18.00
CA ALA A 197 -7.40 -21.37 -18.03
C ALA A 197 -8.55 -21.96 -18.85
N ALA A 198 -9.78 -21.43 -18.71
CA ALA A 198 -10.91 -21.86 -19.52
C ALA A 198 -10.70 -21.59 -21.01
N ARG A 199 -10.16 -20.41 -21.38
CA ARG A 199 -9.83 -20.09 -22.77
C ARG A 199 -8.75 -21.01 -23.31
N PHE A 200 -7.68 -21.22 -22.55
CA PHE A 200 -6.60 -22.13 -22.89
C PHE A 200 -7.13 -23.54 -23.16
N LEU A 201 -7.96 -24.10 -22.26
CA LEU A 201 -8.59 -25.42 -22.47
C LEU A 201 -9.50 -25.45 -23.70
N VAL A 202 -10.27 -24.38 -23.96
CA VAL A 202 -11.11 -24.29 -25.17
C VAL A 202 -10.26 -24.26 -26.45
N GLU A 203 -9.12 -23.58 -26.43
CA GLU A 203 -8.18 -23.53 -27.56
C GLU A 203 -7.50 -24.89 -27.78
N GLU A 204 -6.97 -25.49 -26.71
CA GLU A 204 -6.32 -26.81 -26.74
C GLU A 204 -7.27 -27.91 -27.23
N SER A 205 -8.55 -27.84 -26.86
CA SER A 205 -9.58 -28.81 -27.27
C SER A 205 -9.84 -28.85 -28.78
N LYS A 206 -9.42 -27.82 -29.51
CA LYS A 206 -9.53 -27.77 -30.98
C LYS A 206 -8.43 -28.55 -31.66
N GLU A 207 -7.27 -28.67 -31.02
CA GLU A 207 -6.10 -29.38 -31.58
C GLU A 207 -6.12 -30.86 -31.21
N SER A 208 -6.58 -31.19 -30.01
CA SER A 208 -6.74 -32.58 -29.57
C SER A 208 -7.90 -32.74 -28.58
N PRO A 209 -8.60 -33.89 -28.59
CA PRO A 209 -9.65 -34.15 -27.61
C PRO A 209 -9.03 -34.20 -26.21
N LEU A 210 -9.42 -33.25 -25.35
CA LEU A 210 -9.02 -33.22 -23.95
C LEU A 210 -9.62 -34.42 -23.20
N ILE A 211 -8.74 -35.24 -22.61
CA ILE A 211 -9.13 -36.28 -21.66
C ILE A 211 -8.92 -35.69 -20.26
N LEU A 212 -10.02 -35.40 -19.56
CA LEU A 212 -10.04 -34.92 -18.17
C LEU A 212 -10.08 -36.10 -17.18
#